data_AF-A0A954CT20-F1
#
_entry.id   AF-A0A954CT20-F1
#
_cell.length_a   1.000
_cell.length_b   1.000
_cell.length_c   1.000
_cell.angle_alpha   90.00
_cell.angle_beta   90.00
_cell.angle_gamma   90.00
#
_symmetry.space_group_name_H-M   'P 1'
#
loop_
_entity.id
_entity.type
_entity.pdbx_description
1 polymer ?
#
loop_
_entity_poly.entity_id
_entity_poly.type
_entity_poly.pdbx_seq_one_letter_code
_entity_poly.pdbx_strand_id
1 'polypeptide(L)' 'WEDRDRVVLSNGHICPILYAVLAERGYFPHEWLGDLRQPGAHLQGHPAMDKTPGVELSTG' A
#
# COMPACT_ATOMS: atom_id res chain seq x y z
N TRP A 1 0.41 -13.98 9.32
CA TRP A 1 -0.02 -13.83 10.73
C TRP A 1 -1.53 -13.66 10.73
N GLU A 2 -2.23 -14.65 11.28
CA GLU A 2 -3.69 -14.70 11.33
C GLU A 2 -4.26 -13.65 12.31
N ASP A 3 -3.78 -13.62 13.55
CA ASP A 3 -4.26 -12.74 14.65
C ASP A 3 -3.84 -11.26 14.55
N ARG A 4 -3.38 -10.77 13.39
CA ARG A 4 -2.90 -9.38 13.29
C ARG A 4 -4.07 -8.42 13.15
N ASP A 5 -3.91 -7.25 13.74
CA ASP A 5 -4.80 -6.13 13.44
C ASP A 5 -4.82 -5.85 11.93
N ARG A 6 -6.01 -5.53 11.44
CA ARG A 6 -6.28 -5.24 10.03
C ARG A 6 -6.58 -3.77 9.89
N VAL A 7 -5.79 -3.08 9.07
CA VAL A 7 -5.98 -1.65 8.79
C VAL A 7 -6.52 -1.54 7.36
N VAL A 8 -7.72 -0.99 7.24
CA VAL A 8 -8.37 -0.75 5.94
C VAL A 8 -8.50 0.75 5.73
N LEU A 9 -7.91 1.25 4.64
CA LEU A 9 -8.02 2.65 4.24
C LEU A 9 -9.24 2.83 3.34
N SER A 10 -10.37 3.24 3.89
CA SER A 10 -11.62 3.34 3.12
C SER A 10 -11.61 4.45 2.07
N ASN A 11 -10.92 5.57 2.33
CA ASN A 11 -10.70 6.66 1.37
C ASN A 11 -9.41 6.42 0.58
N GLY A 12 -9.44 5.48 -0.35
CA GLY A 12 -8.26 4.96 -1.05
C GLY A 12 -7.39 6.03 -1.74
N HIS A 13 -7.95 7.16 -2.17
CA HIS A 13 -7.21 8.22 -2.84
C HIS A 13 -6.12 8.86 -1.96
N ILE A 14 -6.15 8.67 -0.64
CA ILE A 14 -5.07 9.09 0.27
C ILE A 14 -4.02 7.99 0.51
N CYS A 15 -3.94 6.99 -0.39
CA CYS A 15 -3.00 5.87 -0.30
C CYS A 15 -1.52 6.20 -0.08
N PRO A 16 -0.95 7.37 -0.46
CA PRO A 16 0.46 7.65 -0.17
C PRO A 16 0.78 7.57 1.34
N ILE A 17 -0.17 7.91 2.22
CA ILE A 17 0.04 7.84 3.67
C ILE A 17 0.13 6.39 4.15
N LEU A 18 -0.69 5.50 3.59
CA LEU A 18 -0.66 4.07 3.88
C LEU A 18 0.66 3.46 3.38
N TYR A 19 1.07 3.80 2.16
CA TYR A 19 2.30 3.28 1.58
C TYR A 19 3.56 3.73 2.34
N ALA A 20 3.60 4.99 2.78
CA ALA A 20 4.70 5.48 3.61
C ALA A 20 4.83 4.67 4.91
N VAL A 21 3.72 4.42 5.61
CA VAL A 21 3.73 3.61 6.83
C VAL A 21 4.15 2.16 6.55
N LEU A 22 3.65 1.55 5.48
CA LEU A 22 4.01 0.18 5.10
C LEU A 22 5.50 0.04 4.73
N ALA A 23 6.07 1.04 4.03
CA ALA A 23 7.50 1.10 3.73
C ALA A 23 8.35 1.19 5.00
N GLU A 24 8.00 2.09 5.92
CA GLU A 24 8.68 2.25 7.22
C GLU A 24 8.58 1.00 8.10
N ARG A 25 7.50 0.22 7.95
CA ARG A 25 7.31 -1.06 8.61
C ARG A 25 8.00 -2.24 7.92
N GLY A 26 8.65 -2.02 6.78
CA GLY A 26 9.41 -3.03 6.05
C GLY A 26 8.56 -4.00 5.24
N TYR A 27 7.33 -3.64 4.87
CA TYR A 27 6.50 -4.48 3.98
C TYR A 27 7.04 -4.52 2.54
N PHE A 28 7.74 -3.48 2.12
CA PHE A 28 8.42 -3.38 0.82
C PHE A 28 9.55 -2.33 0.89
N PRO A 29 10.49 -2.30 -0.07
CA PRO A 29 11.58 -1.34 -0.10
C PRO A 29 11.10 0.12 -0.14
N HIS A 30 11.72 1.00 0.65
CA HIS A 30 11.37 2.43 0.70
C HIS A 30 11.49 3.14 -0.67
N GLU A 31 12.40 2.68 -1.53
CA GLU A 31 12.59 3.21 -2.90
C GLU A 31 11.33 3.10 -3.78
N TRP A 32 10.46 2.10 -3.54
CA TRP A 32 9.21 1.93 -4.31
C TRP A 32 8.28 3.14 -4.20
N LEU A 33 8.41 3.95 -3.14
CA LEU A 33 7.62 5.17 -2.96
C LEU A 33 7.84 6.18 -4.12
N GLY A 34 9.02 6.17 -4.74
CA GLY A 34 9.34 7.01 -5.90
C GLY A 34 8.59 6.62 -7.17
N ASP A 35 8.15 5.36 -7.27
CA ASP A 35 7.46 4.79 -8.44
C ASP A 35 5.93 4.84 -8.31
N LEU A 36 5.41 5.59 -7.34
CA LEU A 36 3.97 5.72 -7.13
C LEU A 36 3.25 6.13 -8.43
N ARG A 37 2.24 5.34 -8.81
CA ARG A 37 1.41 5.51 -10.02
C ARG A 37 2.14 5.34 -11.34
N GLN A 38 3.39 4.87 -11.34
CA GLN A 38 4.07 4.54 -12.59
C GLN A 38 3.50 3.26 -13.20
N PRO A 39 3.44 3.15 -14.55
CA PRO A 39 3.04 1.92 -15.22
C PRO A 39 3.87 0.72 -14.76
N GLY A 40 3.21 -0.37 -14.37
CA GLY A 40 3.88 -1.58 -13.88
C GLY A 40 4.39 -1.52 -12.44
N ALA A 41 4.33 -0.36 -11.77
CA ALA A 41 4.72 -0.25 -10.37
C ALA A 41 3.82 -1.08 -9.45
N HIS A 42 4.36 -1.46 -8.29
CA HIS A 42 3.59 -2.12 -7.24
C HIS A 42 2.66 -1.16 -6.48
N LEU A 43 3.02 0.13 -6.40
CA LEU A 43 2.25 1.15 -5.68
C LEU A 43 1.32 1.90 -6.66
N GLN A 44 0.01 1.61 -6.58
CA GLN A 44 -1.00 2.17 -7.48
C GLN A 44 -1.66 3.43 -6.88
N GLY A 45 -2.42 4.16 -7.70
CA GLY A 45 -3.10 5.40 -7.27
C GLY A 45 -4.20 5.23 -6.22
N HIS A 46 -4.59 3.99 -5.94
CA HIS A 46 -5.41 3.57 -4.80
C HIS A 46 -4.87 2.24 -4.28
N PRO A 47 -5.17 1.82 -3.03
CA PRO A 47 -4.69 0.56 -2.47
C PRO A 47 -5.10 -0.62 -3.36
N ALA A 48 -4.16 -1.50 -3.64
CA ALA A 48 -4.35 -2.68 -4.48
C ALA A 48 -3.80 -3.91 -3.77
N MET A 49 -4.70 -4.72 -3.18
CA MET A 49 -4.30 -5.87 -2.34
C MET A 49 -3.54 -6.97 -3.11
N ASP A 50 -3.71 -7.02 -4.43
CA ASP A 50 -3.05 -7.94 -5.34
C ASP A 50 -1.64 -7.49 -5.74
N LYS A 51 -1.32 -6.20 -5.58
CA LYS A 51 -0.03 -5.61 -6.02
C LYS A 51 0.86 -5.13 -4.88
N THR A 52 0.27 -4.62 -3.80
CA THR A 52 0.98 -3.93 -2.72
C THR A 52 1.01 -4.78 -1.45
N PRO A 53 2.18 -5.27 -1.00
CA PRO A 53 2.31 -5.99 0.26
C PRO A 53 1.80 -5.18 1.46
N GLY A 54 1.04 -5.81 2.35
CA GLY A 54 0.48 -5.18 3.55
C GLY A 54 -0.84 -4.44 3.36
N VAL A 55 -1.32 -4.29 2.12
CA VAL A 55 -2.68 -3.81 1.85
C VAL A 55 -3.68 -4.94 2.08
N GLU A 56 -4.68 -4.71 2.95
CA GLU A 56 -5.71 -5.71 3.26
C GLU A 56 -6.73 -5.90 2.15
N LEU A 57 -7.16 -4.78 1.57
CA LEU A 57 -8.30 -4.69 0.66
C LEU A 57 -8.02 -3.61 -0.38
N SER A 58 -8.48 -3.84 -1.60
CA SER A 58 -8.50 -2.81 -2.63
C SER A 58 -9.62 -1.81 -2.35
N THR A 59 -9.27 -0.53 -2.31
CA THR A 59 -10.22 0.58 -2.05
C THR A 59 -9.98 1.72 -3.04
N GLY A 60 -10.81 2.78 -2.98
CA GLY A 60 -10.76 3.95 -3.87
C GLY A 60 -11.21 5.22 -3.16
#